data_AF-A0A5B9QHR2-F1
#
_entry.id   AF-A0A5B9QHR2-F1
#
_cell.length_a   1.000
_cell.length_b   1.000
_cell.length_c   1.000
_cell.angle_alpha   90.00
_cell.angle_beta   90.00
_cell.angle_gamma   90.00
#
_symmetry.space_group_name_H-M   'P 1'
#
loop_
_entity.id
_entity.type
_entity.pdbx_description
1 polymer ?
#
loop_
_entity_poly.entity_id
_entity_poly.type
_entity_poly.pdbx_seq_one_letter_code
_entity_poly.pdbx_strand_id
1 'polypeptide(L)'
;MLVLSRKLGERIHIGDDVFVEVRRVAGNRVTLAVCAPQNVRILRGELFDAAESFNVLDEPETAQSETDTVIMQANPSPEIDKPQTVS
;
A
#
# COMPACT_ATOMS: atom_id res chain seq x y z
N MET A 1 6.51 -17.83 -16.87
CA MET A 1 5.75 -18.99 -16.36
C MET A 1 6.72 -20.15 -16.16
N LEU A 2 6.70 -20.81 -15.01
CA LEU A 2 7.49 -22.01 -14.71
C LEU A 2 6.53 -23.19 -14.54
N VAL A 3 6.81 -24.33 -15.18
CA VAL A 3 5.94 -25.51 -15.16
C VAL A 3 6.64 -26.66 -14.44
N LEU A 4 6.01 -27.18 -13.38
CA LEU A 4 6.55 -28.25 -12.55
C LEU A 4 5.49 -29.33 -12.37
N SER A 5 5.88 -30.60 -12.55
CA SER A 5 5.01 -31.74 -12.25
C SER A 5 5.29 -32.24 -10.84
N ARG A 6 4.26 -32.34 -9.99
CA ARG A 6 4.35 -32.82 -8.60
C ARG A 6 3.39 -33.97 -8.37
N LYS A 7 3.80 -34.93 -7.54
CA LYS A 7 2.98 -36.03 -7.02
C LYS A 7 2.32 -35.65 -5.69
N LEU A 8 1.38 -36.48 -5.25
CA LEU A 8 0.76 -36.37 -3.92
C LEU A 8 1.83 -36.31 -2.83
N GLY A 9 1.75 -35.33 -1.93
CA GLY A 9 2.70 -35.10 -0.84
C GLY A 9 3.95 -34.33 -1.23
N GLU A 10 4.21 -34.09 -2.51
CA GLU A 10 5.34 -33.26 -2.93
C GLU A 10 5.03 -31.77 -2.79
N ARG A 11 6.10 -30.99 -2.60
CA ARG A 11 6.04 -29.54 -2.34
C ARG A 11 6.78 -28.73 -3.40
N ILE A 12 6.35 -27.49 -3.57
CA ILE A 12 7.02 -26.45 -4.34
C ILE A 12 7.30 -25.30 -3.38
N HIS A 13 8.57 -24.90 -3.26
CA HIS A 13 8.98 -23.75 -2.45
C HIS A 13 9.06 -22.49 -3.33
N ILE A 14 8.62 -21.36 -2.79
CA ILE A 14 8.62 -20.05 -3.44
C ILE A 14 9.27 -19.07 -2.46
N GLY A 15 10.50 -18.63 -2.77
CA GLY A 15 11.32 -17.92 -1.78
C GLY A 15 11.60 -18.79 -0.56
N ASP A 16 11.67 -18.16 0.61
CA ASP A 16 12.05 -18.84 1.86
C ASP A 16 10.83 -19.24 2.72
N ASP A 17 9.76 -18.44 2.70
CA ASP A 17 8.64 -18.58 3.65
C ASP A 17 7.35 -19.15 3.04
N VAL A 18 7.30 -19.37 1.72
CA VAL A 18 6.08 -19.83 1.04
C VAL A 18 6.30 -21.21 0.43
N PHE A 19 5.36 -22.12 0.66
CA PHE A 19 5.35 -23.40 -0.05
C PHE A 19 3.93 -23.86 -0.40
N VAL A 20 3.85 -24.66 -1.46
CA VAL A 20 2.62 -25.28 -1.95
C VAL A 20 2.77 -26.79 -1.91
N GLU A 21 1.83 -27.49 -1.29
CA GLU A 21 1.79 -28.97 -1.18
C GLU A 21 0.59 -29.55 -1.93
N VAL A 22 0.82 -30.62 -2.69
CA VAL A 22 -0.28 -31.38 -3.30
C VAL A 22 -0.88 -32.34 -2.28
N ARG A 23 -2.04 -31.99 -1.70
CA ARG A 23 -2.69 -32.79 -0.65
C ARG A 23 -3.58 -33.90 -1.19
N ARG A 24 -4.22 -33.69 -2.34
CA ARG A 24 -5.12 -34.67 -2.95
C ARG A 24 -5.18 -34.48 -4.47
N VAL A 25 -5.22 -35.58 -5.20
CA VAL A 25 -5.53 -35.62 -6.62
C VAL A 25 -6.72 -36.56 -6.81
N ALA A 26 -7.83 -36.04 -7.31
CA ALA A 26 -9.05 -36.81 -7.54
C ALA A 26 -9.67 -36.42 -8.88
N GLY A 27 -9.50 -37.26 -9.90
CA GLY A 27 -9.98 -36.99 -11.25
C GLY A 27 -9.39 -35.69 -11.80
N ASN A 28 -10.26 -34.71 -12.04
CA ASN A 28 -9.90 -33.38 -12.53
C ASN A 28 -9.67 -32.33 -11.41
N ARG A 29 -9.87 -32.69 -10.14
CA ARG A 29 -9.71 -31.78 -9.02
C ARG A 29 -8.44 -32.10 -8.24
N VAL A 30 -7.67 -31.05 -7.97
CA VAL A 30 -6.49 -31.11 -7.12
C VAL A 30 -6.73 -30.25 -5.90
N THR A 31 -6.42 -30.77 -4.71
CA THR A 31 -6.39 -29.99 -3.47
C THR A 31 -4.95 -29.57 -3.21
N LEU A 32 -4.71 -28.27 -3.25
CA LEU A 32 -3.44 -27.65 -2.92
C LEU A 32 -3.52 -27.05 -1.53
N ALA A 33 -2.52 -27.31 -0.69
CA ALA A 33 -2.31 -26.56 0.53
C ALA A 33 -1.25 -25.49 0.25
N VAL A 34 -1.55 -24.24 0.57
CA VAL A 34 -0.61 -23.12 0.47
C VAL A 34 -0.29 -22.68 1.88
N CYS A 35 0.99 -22.67 2.23
CA CYS A 35 1.48 -22.14 3.50
C CYS A 35 2.31 -20.90 3.18
N ALA A 36 1.95 -19.80 3.82
CA ALA A 36 2.64 -18.52 3.74
C ALA A 36 2.46 -17.78 5.07
N PRO A 37 3.36 -16.84 5.41
CA PRO A 37 3.19 -15.98 6.58
C PRO A 37 2.03 -15.00 6.41
N GLN A 38 1.57 -14.40 7.52
CA GLN A 38 0.36 -13.55 7.56
C GLN A 38 0.43 -12.28 6.70
N ASN A 39 1.64 -11.79 6.44
CA ASN A 39 1.89 -10.63 5.59
C ASN A 39 1.72 -10.94 4.09
N VAL A 40 1.60 -12.22 3.70
CA VAL A 40 1.41 -12.63 2.31
C VAL A 40 -0.06 -12.96 2.08
N ARG A 41 -0.74 -12.14 1.27
CA ARG A 41 -2.14 -12.38 0.88
C ARG A 41 -2.22 -13.58 -0.07
N ILE A 42 -3.10 -14.53 0.25
CA ILE A 42 -3.41 -15.68 -0.61
C ILE A 42 -4.86 -15.53 -1.09
N LEU A 43 -5.05 -15.45 -2.40
CA LEU A 43 -6.36 -15.35 -3.03
C LEU A 43 -6.53 -16.46 -4.07
N ARG A 44 -7.79 -16.84 -4.32
CA ARG A 44 -8.12 -17.67 -5.48
C ARG A 44 -8.06 -16.80 -6.73
N GLY A 45 -7.63 -17.34 -7.86
CA GLY A 45 -7.37 -16.56 -9.08
C GLY A 45 -8.57 -15.74 -9.54
N GLU A 46 -9.77 -16.30 -9.46
CA GLU A 46 -11.02 -15.62 -9.81
C GLU A 46 -11.37 -14.44 -8.87
N LEU A 47 -10.78 -14.38 -7.68
CA LEU A 47 -10.96 -13.29 -6.73
C LEU A 47 -9.89 -12.20 -6.88
N PHE A 48 -8.80 -12.48 -7.61
CA PHE A 48 -7.72 -11.53 -7.79
C PHE A 48 -8.18 -10.33 -8.64
N ASP A 49 -8.78 -10.59 -9.81
CA ASP A 49 -9.28 -9.55 -10.71
C ASP A 49 -10.36 -8.69 -10.05
N ALA A 50 -11.20 -9.31 -9.21
CA ALA A 50 -12.19 -8.60 -8.41
C ALA A 50 -11.51 -7.69 -7.37
N ALA A 51 -10.53 -8.19 -6.62
CA ALA A 51 -9.83 -7.41 -5.60
C ALA A 51 -9.09 -6.19 -6.16
N GLU A 52 -8.45 -6.32 -7.33
CA GLU A 52 -7.79 -5.20 -8.02
C GLU A 52 -8.76 -4.07 -8.35
N SER A 53 -10.00 -4.40 -8.77
CA SER A 53 -11.02 -3.38 -9.08
C SER A 53 -11.50 -2.58 -7.87
N PHE A 54 -11.38 -3.10 -6.63
CA PHE A 54 -11.77 -2.38 -5.41
C PHE A 54 -10.61 -1.60 -4.78
N ASN A 55 -9.36 -1.98 -5.06
CA ASN A 55 -8.17 -1.38 -4.46
C ASN A 55 -7.85 0.03 -5.03
N VAL A 56 -8.52 0.47 -6.10
CA VAL A 56 -8.34 1.80 -6.71
C VAL A 56 -8.98 2.92 -5.88
N LEU A 57 -9.70 2.60 -4.80
CA LEU A 57 -10.40 3.58 -3.96
C LEU A 57 -9.69 3.88 -2.63
N ASP A 58 -8.61 3.16 -2.31
CA ASP A 58 -7.83 3.34 -1.07
C ASP A 58 -6.46 3.96 -1.41
N GLU A 59 -6.49 5.17 -1.97
CA GLU A 59 -5.36 6.08 -1.90
C GLU A 59 -5.19 6.48 -0.43
N PRO A 60 -4.06 6.17 0.24
CA PRO A 60 -3.78 6.74 1.55
C PRO A 60 -3.37 8.20 1.35
N GLU A 61 -4.34 9.08 1.14
CA GLU A 61 -4.12 10.51 1.33
C GLU A 61 -4.10 10.79 2.84
N THR A 62 -2.97 10.48 3.48
CA THR A 62 -2.69 11.01 4.82
C THR A 62 -1.28 11.57 4.92
N ALA A 63 -1.29 12.86 5.28
CA ALA A 63 -0.32 13.60 6.05
C ALA A 63 0.88 14.20 5.32
N GLN A 64 0.66 15.42 4.82
CA GLN A 64 1.55 16.53 5.18
C GLN A 64 0.74 17.56 5.98
N SER A 65 0.90 17.51 7.30
CA SER A 65 0.60 18.61 8.21
C SER A 65 1.93 19.13 8.77
N GLU A 66 1.89 20.37 9.29
CA GLU A 66 2.92 21.13 10.01
C GLU A 66 3.70 22.09 9.07
N THR A 67 3.66 23.41 9.24
CA THR A 67 3.72 24.19 10.49
C THR A 67 3.04 25.57 10.42
N ASP A 68 2.34 25.87 11.51
CA ASP A 68 2.29 27.12 12.28
C ASP A 68 2.11 28.50 11.62
N THR A 69 0.95 29.07 11.93
CA THR A 69 0.72 30.48 12.21
C THR A 69 1.76 31.04 13.19
N VAL A 70 2.71 31.87 12.72
CA VAL A 70 3.36 32.89 13.55
C VAL A 70 3.19 34.25 12.89
N ILE A 71 2.21 34.99 13.41
CA ILE A 71 2.10 36.44 13.27
C ILE A 71 3.14 37.05 14.23
N MET A 72 4.25 37.59 13.73
CA MET A 72 4.97 38.71 14.38
C MET A 72 6.10 39.27 13.51
N GLN A 73 6.08 40.61 13.37
CA GLN A 73 7.18 41.52 13.05
C GLN A 73 7.70 41.62 11.62
N ALA A 74 7.19 42.63 10.91
CA ALA A 74 8.05 43.51 10.10
C ALA A 74 7.44 44.93 10.04
N ASN A 75 7.78 45.77 11.01
CA ASN A 75 7.90 47.21 10.78
C ASN A 75 9.32 47.59 11.18
N PRO A 76 10.08 48.18 10.26
CA PRO A 76 10.55 49.52 10.55
C PRO A 76 10.31 50.50 9.40
N SER A 77 9.93 51.71 9.79
CA SER A 77 9.73 52.91 8.96
C SER A 77 10.96 53.32 8.15
N PRO A 78 10.77 54.16 7.12
CA PRO A 78 11.31 55.53 7.16
C PRO A 78 10.25 56.58 6.73
N GLU A 79 10.06 57.71 7.41
CA GLU A 79 10.71 59.03 7.16
C GLU A 79 10.56 59.45 5.68
N ILE A 80 9.92 60.54 5.22
CA ILE A 80 9.83 62.00 5.53
C ILE A 80 8.57 62.48 4.72
N ASP A 81 7.68 63.41 5.09
CA ASP A 81 7.88 64.86 5.23
C ASP A 81 6.62 65.54 5.83
N LYS A 82 6.84 66.56 6.64
CA LYS A 82 5.83 67.52 7.15
C LYS A 82 5.72 68.67 6.12
N PRO A 83 4.65 69.50 6.05
CA PRO A 83 4.26 70.37 7.17
C PRO A 83 2.77 70.76 7.31
N GLN A 84 2.45 71.08 8.57
CA GLN A 84 1.65 72.20 9.09
C GLN A 84 0.47 72.76 8.28
N THR A 85 -0.70 72.89 8.93
CA THR A 85 -1.27 74.19 9.40
C THR A 85 -2.69 73.93 9.93
N VAL A 86 -2.88 73.89 11.26
CA VAL A 86 -3.63 74.86 12.08
C VAL A 86 -4.93 75.40 11.46
N SER A 87 -6.09 75.02 12.03
CA SER A 87 -7.03 75.95 12.68
C SER A 87 -8.15 75.20 13.39
#